data_AF-A0ABD2PHY1-F1
#
_entry.id   AF-A0ABD2PHY1-F1
#
_cell.length_a   1.000
_cell.length_b   1.000
_cell.length_c   1.000
_cell.angle_alpha   90.00
_cell.angle_beta   90.00
_cell.angle_gamma   90.00
#
_symmetry.space_group_name_H-M   'P 1'
#
loop_
_entity.id
_entity.type
_entity.pdbx_description
1 polymer ?
#
loop_
_entity_poly.entity_id
_entity_poly.type
_entity_poly.pdbx_seq_one_letter_code
_entity_poly.pdbx_strand_id
1 'polypeptide(L)'
;MGQAECLITPEDALPPFTLREIGKRVAHMKKKSTATGSDGIRRSNVNHWVKKEVLHLLYNFLLLCGKQPTEWRMNRTILLPKEGKDGSRVA
;
A
#
# COMPACT_ATOMS: atom_id res chain seq x y z
N MET A 1 -1.84 11.15 39.37
CA MET A 1 -2.36 10.91 38.01
C MET A 1 -1.76 11.97 37.10
N GLY A 2 -0.61 11.70 36.50
CA GLY A 2 0.02 12.63 35.57
C GLY A 2 -0.52 12.39 34.17
N GLN A 3 -1.29 13.34 33.63
CA GLN A 3 -1.55 13.36 32.20
C GLN A 3 -0.21 13.75 31.54
N ALA A 4 0.41 12.82 30.82
CA ALA A 4 1.49 13.18 29.92
C ALA A 4 0.82 13.96 28.78
N GLU A 5 0.94 15.29 28.82
CA GLU A 5 0.62 16.12 27.67
C GLU A 5 1.53 15.66 26.52
N CYS A 6 0.90 15.09 25.49
CA CYS A 6 1.59 14.67 24.29
C CYS A 6 2.02 15.96 23.57
N LEU A 7 3.24 16.42 23.86
CA LEU A 7 3.88 17.54 23.18
C LEU A 7 4.29 17.09 21.77
N ILE A 8 3.31 16.85 20.91
CA ILE A 8 3.57 16.71 19.47
C ILE A 8 3.72 18.13 18.95
N THR A 9 4.94 18.50 18.60
CA THR A 9 5.17 19.79 17.95
C THR A 9 4.76 19.69 16.48
N PRO A 10 4.31 20.79 15.83
CA PRO A 10 3.91 20.75 14.42
C PRO A 10 5.03 20.27 13.48
N GLU A 11 6.30 20.43 13.87
CA GLU A 11 7.46 19.91 13.14
C GLU A 11 7.62 18.37 13.24
N ASP A 12 7.03 17.72 14.24
CA ASP A 12 7.00 16.25 14.35
C ASP A 12 5.89 15.62 13.48
N ALA A 13 4.96 16.43 12.97
CA ALA A 13 3.84 15.94 12.19
C ALA A 13 4.27 15.63 10.74
N LEU A 14 4.09 14.37 10.32
CA LEU A 14 4.24 14.00 8.91
C LEU A 14 3.22 14.79 8.07
N PRO A 15 3.64 15.43 6.96
CA PRO A 15 2.71 16.16 6.12
C PRO A 15 1.68 15.21 5.51
N PRO A 16 0.43 15.65 5.31
CA PRO A 16 -0.59 14.83 4.66
C PRO A 16 -0.16 14.51 3.23
N PHE A 17 -0.54 13.32 2.77
CA PHE A 17 -0.36 12.93 1.38
C PHE A 17 -1.23 13.81 0.49
N THR A 18 -0.68 14.26 -0.62
CA THR A 18 -1.40 15.00 -1.65
C THR A 18 -1.95 14.07 -2.73
N LEU A 19 -3.04 14.46 -3.39
CA LEU A 19 -3.56 13.74 -4.55
C LEU A 19 -2.50 13.56 -5.66
N ARG A 20 -1.60 14.54 -5.81
CA ARG A 20 -0.47 14.47 -6.76
C ARG A 20 0.49 13.32 -6.43
N GLU A 21 0.81 13.12 -5.16
CA GLU A 21 1.67 12.02 -4.72
C GLU A 21 1.00 10.67 -4.96
N ILE A 22 -0.31 10.55 -4.66
CA ILE A 22 -1.08 9.34 -4.99
C ILE A 22 -1.04 9.08 -6.50
N GLY A 23 -1.29 10.10 -7.32
CA GLY A 23 -1.24 10.00 -8.78
C GLY A 23 0.14 9.54 -9.29
N LYS A 24 1.21 10.13 -8.78
CA LYS A 24 2.59 9.71 -9.09
C LYS A 24 2.82 8.26 -8.67
N ARG A 25 2.41 7.86 -7.46
CA ARG A 25 2.65 6.50 -6.96
C ARG A 25 1.94 5.44 -7.79
N VAL A 26 0.66 5.67 -8.12
CA VAL A 26 -0.11 4.79 -9.01
C VAL A 26 0.49 4.72 -10.41
N ALA A 27 1.05 5.83 -10.92
CA ALA A 27 1.72 5.86 -12.21
C ALA A 27 2.98 4.97 -12.25
N HIS A 28 3.73 4.90 -11.14
CA HIS A 28 4.94 4.08 -11.00
C HIS A 28 4.67 2.58 -10.80
N MET A 29 3.42 2.16 -10.51
CA MET A 29 3.10 0.73 -10.38
C MET A 29 3.31 0.00 -11.72
N LYS A 30 3.98 -1.15 -11.74
CA LYS A 30 4.14 -1.94 -12.98
C LYS A 30 2.76 -2.35 -13.53
N LYS A 31 2.58 -2.24 -14.85
CA LYS A 31 1.26 -2.42 -15.51
C LYS A 31 0.80 -3.88 -15.58
N LYS A 32 1.70 -4.85 -15.78
CA LYS A 32 1.31 -6.24 -16.15
C LYS A 32 1.97 -7.37 -15.34
N SER A 33 2.99 -7.11 -14.54
CA SER A 33 3.84 -8.16 -13.94
C SER A 33 4.11 -7.91 -12.45
N THR A 34 3.07 -7.54 -11.70
CA THR A 34 3.13 -7.53 -10.23
C THR A 34 2.12 -8.54 -9.73
N ALA A 35 2.56 -9.48 -8.90
CA ALA A 35 1.66 -10.33 -8.13
C ALA A 35 0.78 -9.43 -7.26
N THR A 36 -0.53 -9.64 -7.30
CA THR A 36 -1.46 -8.93 -6.42
C THR A 36 -1.32 -9.46 -5.01
N GLY A 37 -1.71 -8.64 -4.03
CA GLY A 37 -1.94 -9.12 -2.67
C GLY A 37 -3.05 -10.17 -2.61
N SER A 38 -3.39 -10.59 -1.39
CA SER A 38 -4.54 -11.48 -1.13
C SER A 38 -5.88 -10.87 -1.56
N ASP A 39 -5.95 -9.54 -1.69
CA ASP A 39 -7.12 -8.77 -2.12
C ASP A 39 -7.36 -8.77 -3.64
N GLY A 40 -6.40 -9.24 -4.46
CA GLY A 40 -6.53 -9.27 -5.91
C GLY A 40 -6.50 -7.89 -6.61
N ILE A 41 -6.21 -6.79 -5.89
CA ILE A 41 -6.28 -5.44 -6.45
C ILE A 41 -5.09 -5.21 -7.40
N ARG A 42 -5.40 -4.76 -8.63
CA ARG A 42 -4.42 -4.40 -9.67
C ARG A 42 -4.38 -2.90 -9.90
N ARG A 43 -3.32 -2.44 -10.58
CA ARG A 43 -3.19 -1.04 -11.04
C ARG A 43 -4.43 -0.56 -11.80
N SER A 44 -5.02 -1.40 -12.64
CA SER A 44 -6.23 -1.05 -13.41
C SER A 44 -7.42 -0.70 -12.52
N ASN A 45 -7.51 -1.26 -11.32
CA ASN A 45 -8.59 -0.98 -10.37
C ASN A 45 -8.45 0.39 -9.68
N VAL A 46 -7.25 0.98 -9.68
CA VAL A 46 -6.94 2.22 -8.95
C VAL A 46 -6.48 3.38 -9.84
N ASN A 47 -6.36 3.17 -11.16
CA ASN A 47 -5.87 4.21 -12.07
C ASN A 47 -6.90 5.32 -12.37
N HIS A 48 -8.19 5.06 -12.14
CA HIS A 48 -9.25 6.04 -12.34
C HIS A 48 -9.17 7.20 -11.33
N TRP A 49 -9.47 8.43 -11.75
CA TRP A 49 -9.33 9.63 -10.90
C TRP A 49 -10.15 9.55 -9.61
N VAL A 50 -11.41 9.10 -9.68
CA VAL A 50 -12.26 8.88 -8.49
C VAL A 50 -11.60 7.92 -7.49
N LYS A 51 -10.92 6.87 -7.96
CA LYS A 51 -10.27 5.90 -7.09
C LYS A 51 -9.01 6.48 -6.45
N LYS A 52 -8.30 7.37 -7.15
CA LYS A 52 -7.16 8.12 -6.59
C LYS A 52 -7.63 9.08 -5.49
N GLU A 53 -8.80 9.70 -5.62
CA GLU A 53 -9.38 10.54 -4.57
C GLU A 53 -9.75 9.73 -3.33
N VAL A 54 -10.40 8.57 -3.52
CA VAL A 54 -10.71 7.66 -2.40
C VAL A 54 -9.44 7.22 -1.68
N LEU A 55 -8.38 6.88 -2.43
CA LEU A 55 -7.08 6.52 -1.85
C LEU A 55 -6.45 7.68 -1.09
N HIS A 56 -6.51 8.89 -1.64
CA HIS A 56 -6.01 10.10 -0.99
C HIS A 56 -6.67 10.32 0.38
N LEU A 57 -8.00 10.24 0.46
CA LEU A 57 -8.74 10.34 1.71
C LEU A 57 -8.38 9.21 2.68
N LEU A 58 -8.34 7.97 2.20
CA LEU A 58 -8.02 6.80 3.02
C LEU A 58 -6.63 6.90 3.65
N TYR A 59 -5.60 7.23 2.87
CA TYR A 59 -4.23 7.30 3.39
C TYR A 59 -4.06 8.41 4.43
N ASN A 60 -4.68 9.56 4.22
CA ASN A 60 -4.65 10.65 5.20
C ASN A 60 -5.43 10.32 6.47
N PHE A 61 -6.55 9.60 6.34
CA PHE A 61 -7.28 9.09 7.50
C PHE A 61 -6.42 8.10 8.31
N LEU A 62 -5.75 7.15 7.65
CA LEU A 62 -4.86 6.19 8.31
C LEU A 62 -3.65 6.87 8.96
N LEU A 63 -3.09 7.89 8.30
CA LEU A 63 -2.01 8.72 8.83
C LEU A 63 -2.44 9.41 10.13
N LEU A 64 -3.62 10.05 10.13
CA LEU A 64 -4.19 10.71 11.29
C LEU A 64 -4.48 9.74 12.44
N CYS A 65 -4.98 8.54 12.13
CA CYS A 65 -5.24 7.53 13.14
C CYS A 65 -3.98 6.87 13.71
N GLY A 66 -2.81 7.06 13.09
CA GLY A 66 -1.57 6.36 13.47
C GLY A 66 -1.68 4.84 13.39
N LYS A 67 -2.62 4.31 12.60
CA LYS A 67 -2.93 2.88 12.52
C LYS A 67 -2.82 2.41 11.07
N GLN A 68 -2.04 1.34 10.89
CA GLN A 68 -1.96 0.62 9.62
C GLN A 68 -2.84 -0.64 9.69
N PRO A 69 -3.62 -0.97 8.64
CA PRO A 69 -4.34 -2.23 8.57
C PRO A 69 -3.40 -3.43 8.71
N THR A 70 -3.76 -4.40 9.54
CA THR A 70 -2.97 -5.62 9.79
C THR A 70 -2.76 -6.43 8.52
N GLU A 71 -3.74 -6.40 7.61
CA GLU A 71 -3.74 -7.08 6.33
C GLU A 71 -2.61 -6.61 5.42
N TRP A 72 -2.17 -5.35 5.53
CA TRP A 72 -1.05 -4.83 4.73
C TRP A 72 0.29 -5.45 5.12
N ARG A 73 0.36 -6.09 6.30
CA ARG A 73 1.55 -6.83 6.77
C ARG A 73 1.51 -8.31 6.38
N MET A 74 0.36 -8.78 5.88
CA MET A 74 0.19 -10.18 5.48
C MET A 74 0.77 -10.38 4.08
N ASN A 75 1.87 -11.13 3.98
CA ASN A 75 2.45 -11.52 2.70
C ASN A 75 1.72 -12.73 2.11
N ARG A 76 1.46 -12.70 0.80
CA ARG A 76 1.05 -13.88 0.05
C ARG A 76 2.30 -14.65 -0.38
N THR A 77 2.59 -15.77 0.26
CA THR A 77 3.64 -16.68 -0.19
C THR A 77 3.18 -17.41 -1.44
N ILE A 78 3.91 -17.24 -2.54
CA ILE A 78 3.75 -18.01 -3.77
C ILE A 78 5.07 -18.70 -4.05
N LEU A 79 5.06 -20.03 -4.15
CA LEU A 79 6.22 -20.80 -4.57
C LEU A 79 6.36 -20.64 -6.09
N LEU A 80 7.45 -20.00 -6.50
CA LEU A 80 7.83 -19.88 -7.90
C LEU A 80 8.87 -20.97 -8.19
N PRO A 81 8.59 -21.92 -9.10
CA PRO A 81 9.59 -22.91 -9.47
C PRO A 81 10.78 -22.22 -10.12
N LYS A 82 11.99 -22.61 -9.72
CA LYS A 82 13.22 -22.07 -10.32
C LYS A 82 13.63 -22.95 -11.49
N GLU A 83 13.73 -22.35 -12.68
CA GLU A 83 14.18 -23.03 -13.88
C GLU A 83 15.51 -23.77 -13.64
N GLY A 84 15.55 -25.05 -14.02
CA GLY A 84 16.73 -25.89 -13.94
C GLY A 84 17.12 -26.41 -12.55
N LYS A 85 16.39 -26.06 -11.48
CA LYS A 85 16.65 -26.58 -10.12
C LYS A 85 15.53 -27.47 -9.58
N ASP A 86 14.28 -27.13 -9.88
CA ASP A 86 13.14 -27.91 -9.44
C ASP A 86 12.79 -28.94 -10.53
N GLY A 87 13.18 -30.19 -10.32
CA GLY A 87 13.03 -31.29 -11.29
C GLY A 87 11.59 -31.73 -11.60
N SER A 88 10.56 -31.00 -11.14
CA SER A 88 9.17 -31.34 -11.45
C SER A 88 8.78 -30.80 -12.82
N ARG A 89 8.78 -31.70 -13.80
CA ARG A 89 7.95 -31.55 -15.01
C ARG A 89 6.51 -31.27 -14.55
N VAL A 90 6.02 -30.07 -14.78
CA VAL A 90 4.57 -29.83 -14.76
C VAL A 90 4.07 -30.28 -16.12
N ALA A 91 3.42 -31.44 -16.14
CA ALA A 91 2.64 -31.92 -17.28
C ALA A 91 1.34 -31.10 -17.41
#